data_AF-A0A2L2YPE8-F1
#
_entry.id   AF-A0A2L2YPE8-F1
#
_cell.length_a   1.000
_cell.length_b   1.000
_cell.length_c   1.000
_cell.angle_alpha   90.00
_cell.angle_beta   90.00
_cell.angle_gamma   90.00
#
_symmetry.space_group_name_H-M   'P 1'
#
loop_
_entity.id
_entity.type
_entity.pdbx_description
1 polymer ?
#
loop_
_entity_poly.entity_id
_entity_poly.type
_entity_poly.pdbx_seq_one_letter_code
_entity_poly.pdbx_strand_id
1 'polypeptide(L)' 'CGIHETTFNSIMKCDIDIRNELYANTLLSCGTTMYPCIAVRMQKEISSLAPSTMKF' A
#
# COMPACT_ATOMS: atom_id res chain seq x y z
N CYS A 1 -7.71 11.56 -6.73
CA CYS A 1 -6.83 10.88 -5.77
C CYS A 1 -7.10 9.39 -5.85
N GLY A 2 -6.08 8.59 -6.11
CA GLY A 2 -6.19 7.13 -6.15
C GLY A 2 -6.15 6.52 -4.74
N ILE A 3 -6.60 5.27 -4.61
CA ILE A 3 -6.49 4.53 -3.34
C ILE A 3 -5.02 4.37 -2.94
N HIS A 4 -4.12 4.12 -3.89
CA HIS A 4 -2.68 3.98 -3.66
C HIS A 4 -2.04 5.28 -3.13
N GLU A 5 -2.41 6.44 -3.66
CA GLU A 5 -1.94 7.74 -3.17
C GLU A 5 -2.43 8.02 -1.74
N THR A 6 -3.71 7.73 -1.47
CA THR A 6 -4.30 7.96 -0.14
C THR A 6 -3.65 7.06 0.90
N THR A 7 -3.41 5.79 0.55
CA THR A 7 -2.71 4.82 1.41
C THR A 7 -1.26 5.26 1.63
N PHE A 8 -0.53 5.61 0.57
CA PHE A 8 0.85 6.12 0.68
C PHE A 8 0.95 7.36 1.56
N ASN A 9 0.09 8.36 1.33
CA ASN A 9 0.07 9.60 2.12
C ASN A 9 -0.28 9.35 3.60
N SER A 10 -1.12 8.36 3.88
CA SER A 10 -1.44 7.97 5.25
C SER A 10 -0.24 7.31 5.93
N ILE A 11 0.45 6.39 5.24
CA ILE A 11 1.65 5.73 5.78
C ILE A 11 2.82 6.72 5.94
N MET A 12 2.96 7.70 5.06
CA MET A 12 3.98 8.76 5.17
C MET A 12 3.74 9.73 6.34
N LYS A 13 2.53 9.79 6.87
CA LYS A 13 2.21 10.54 8.10
C LYS A 13 2.47 9.72 9.38
N CYS A 14 2.59 8.40 9.26
CA CYS A 14 2.92 7.51 10.38
C CYS A 14 4.41 7.60 10.75
N ASP A 15 4.74 7.14 11.96
CA ASP A 15 6.13 7.04 12.44
C ASP A 15 6.96 6.13 11.53
N ILE A 16 8.23 6.45 11.33
CA ILE A 16 9.11 5.77 10.38
C ILE A 16 9.33 4.30 10.75
N ASP A 17 9.31 4.01 12.05
CA ASP A 17 9.53 2.67 12.60
C ASP A 17 8.44 1.68 12.19
N ILE A 18 7.19 2.14 12.05
CA ILE A 18 6.04 1.29 11.71
C ILE A 18 5.76 1.22 10.21
N ARG A 19 6.38 2.08 9.39
CA ARG A 19 6.05 2.13 7.95
C ARG A 19 6.33 0.81 7.25
N ASN A 20 7.47 0.18 7.54
CA ASN A 20 7.83 -1.10 6.94
C ASN A 20 6.78 -2.17 7.20
N GLU A 21 6.26 -2.24 8.42
CA GLU A 21 5.21 -3.20 8.79
C GLU A 21 3.88 -2.89 8.09
N LEU A 22 3.55 -1.60 7.94
CA LEU A 22 2.35 -1.16 7.22
C LEU A 22 2.40 -1.51 5.72
N TYR A 23 3.56 -1.40 5.07
CA TYR A 23 3.71 -1.78 3.66
C TYR A 23 3.68 -3.30 3.46
N ALA A 24 4.24 -4.08 4.39
CA ALA A 24 4.23 -5.54 4.33
C ALA A 24 2.82 -6.12 4.58
N ASN A 25 2.03 -5.49 5.46
CA ASN A 25 0.76 -6.04 5.95
C ASN A 25 -0.47 -5.25 5.46
N THR A 26 -0.70 -5.21 4.14
CA THR A 26 -1.91 -4.59 3.57
C THR A 26 -3.03 -5.62 3.36
N LEU A 27 -4.16 -5.43 4.04
CA LEU A 27 -5.37 -6.25 3.90
C LEU A 27 -6.45 -5.55 3.07
N LEU A 28 -7.19 -6.31 2.26
CA LEU A 28 -8.21 -5.82 1.34
C LEU A 28 -9.53 -6.59 1.57
N SER A 29 -10.58 -5.94 2.10
CA SER A 29 -11.79 -6.63 2.59
C SER A 29 -13.14 -6.27 1.93
N CYS A 30 -13.20 -5.37 0.95
CA CYS A 30 -14.45 -4.94 0.32
C CYS A 30 -14.86 -5.81 -0.88
N GLY A 31 -16.14 -5.78 -1.31
CA GLY A 31 -16.58 -6.53 -2.51
C GLY A 31 -15.79 -6.20 -3.80
N THR A 32 -15.21 -5.00 -3.90
CA THR A 32 -14.32 -4.59 -4.99
C THR A 32 -12.93 -5.23 -4.94
N THR A 33 -12.56 -5.86 -3.83
CA THR A 33 -11.28 -6.58 -3.69
C THR A 33 -11.34 -7.98 -4.31
N MET A 34 -12.56 -8.44 -4.66
CA MET A 34 -12.78 -9.66 -5.45
C MET A 34 -12.53 -9.47 -6.95
N TYR A 35 -12.29 -8.24 -7.41
CA TYR A 35 -11.90 -8.03 -8.81
C TYR A 35 -10.54 -8.71 -9.09
N PRO A 36 -10.43 -9.48 -10.18
CA PRO A 36 -9.18 -10.14 -10.51
C PRO A 36 -8.05 -9.11 -10.66
N CYS A 37 -6.86 -9.45 -10.18
CA CYS A 37 -5.65 -8.63 -10.23
C CYS A 37 -5.68 -7.31 -9.44
N ILE A 38 -6.72 -7.01 -8.65
CA ILE A 38 -6.75 -5.78 -7.84
C ILE A 38 -5.64 -5.74 -6.80
N ALA A 39 -5.36 -6.87 -6.14
CA ALA A 39 -4.28 -6.99 -5.16
C ALA A 39 -2.90 -6.77 -5.82
N VAL A 40 -2.67 -7.40 -6.98
CA VAL A 40 -1.43 -7.24 -7.76
C VAL A 40 -1.24 -5.80 -8.21
N ARG A 41 -2.32 -5.14 -8.68
CA ARG A 41 -2.26 -3.74 -9.08
C ARG A 41 -1.96 -2.82 -7.91
N MET A 42 -2.62 -3.05 -6.77
CA MET A 42 -2.42 -2.26 -5.56
C MET A 42 -0.97 -2.37 -5.06
N GLN A 43 -0.41 -3.59 -5.02
CA GLN A 43 0.97 -3.77 -4.60
C GLN A 43 1.95 -3.10 -5.56
N LYS A 44 1.73 -3.20 -6.88
CA LYS A 44 2.55 -2.52 -7.88
C LYS A 44 2.51 -1.00 -7.76
N GLU A 45 1.32 -0.42 -7.58
CA GLU A 45 1.14 1.03 -7.42
C GLU A 45 1.82 1.52 -6.13
N ILE A 46 1.62 0.81 -5.01
CA ILE A 46 2.28 1.09 -3.73
C ILE A 46 3.80 1.00 -3.86
N SER A 47 4.33 -0.06 -4.47
CA SER A 47 5.79 -0.23 -4.65
C SER A 47 6.41 0.78 -5.58
N SER A 48 5.64 1.34 -6.53
CA SER A 48 6.12 2.42 -7.39
C SER A 48 6.26 3.76 -6.66
N LEU A 49 5.50 3.95 -5.57
CA LEU A 49 5.51 5.16 -4.75
C LEU A 49 6.41 5.05 -3.52
N ALA A 50 6.60 3.84 -2.99
CA ALA A 50 7.41 3.65 -1.80
C ALA A 50 8.91 3.90 -2.08
N PRO A 51 9.63 4.54 -1.14
CA PRO A 51 11.08 4.68 -1.24
C PRO A 51 11.78 3.31 -1.24
N SER A 52 12.91 3.22 -1.94
CA SER A 52 13.71 2.00 -2.13
C SER A 52 14.26 1.36 -0.84
N THR A 53 14.03 1.99 0.32
CA THR A 53 14.38 1.50 1.65
C THR A 53 13.30 0.59 2.28
N MET A 54 12.09 0.54 1.73
CA MET A 54 11.01 -0.32 2.25
C MET A 54 11.08 -1.73 1.68
N LYS A 55 11.04 -2.71 2.57
CA LYS A 55 10.89 -4.12 2.22
C LYS A 55 9.40 -4.44 2.10
N PHE A 56 9.01 -5.03 0.96
CA PHE A 56 7.67 -5.55 0.70
C PHE A 56 7.59 -7.02 1.05
#